data_AF-A0A1I7CGY9-F1
#
_entry.id   AF-A0A1I7CGY9-F1
#
_cell.length_a   1.000
_cell.length_b   1.000
_cell.length_c   1.000
_cell.angle_alpha   90.00
_cell.angle_beta   90.00
_cell.angle_gamma   90.00
#
_symmetry.space_group_name_H-M   'P 1'
#
loop_
_entity.id
_entity.type
_entity.pdbx_description
1 polymer ?
#
loop_
_entity_poly.entity_id
_entity_poly.type
_entity_poly.pdbx_seq_one_letter_code
_entity_poly.pdbx_strand_id
1 'polypeptide(L)'
;MKNNRNCGYNTLSVSRNPMSKTFLLIAIITLTAACKSTQILEGTYHNNCPIIGFFGTTIKFKPDSTFEYSYAGDLMSDRAIGTYSVNGRTIELSFIEEPQEEMIGSYTLTDSLGNVDTVYYDMNINYAESSRPTYFKISGNKLYRMNEEGKTFKREQCYSRTKRFLFWGDSYLTRRKYYLKKAEADR
;
A
#
# COMPACT_ATOMS: atom_id res chain seq x y z
N MET A 1 23.51 -74.56 58.89
CA MET A 1 23.67 -73.09 58.88
C MET A 1 22.65 -72.50 57.89
N LYS A 2 22.00 -71.37 58.20
CA LYS A 2 21.18 -70.60 57.25
C LYS A 2 21.77 -69.19 57.17
N ASN A 3 22.12 -68.74 55.97
CA ASN A 3 22.82 -67.48 55.78
C ASN A 3 21.82 -66.36 55.47
N ASN A 4 21.80 -65.30 56.28
CA ASN A 4 20.84 -64.21 56.16
C ASN A 4 21.42 -63.07 55.30
N ARG A 5 20.63 -62.48 54.40
CA ARG A 5 21.05 -61.33 53.56
C ARG A 5 19.97 -60.26 53.53
N ASN A 6 20.19 -59.17 54.25
CA ASN A 6 19.35 -57.98 54.15
C ASN A 6 19.78 -57.14 52.93
N CYS A 7 18.86 -56.88 52.01
CA CYS A 7 19.02 -55.86 50.98
C CYS A 7 18.42 -54.54 51.47
N GLY A 8 19.27 -53.60 51.86
CA GLY A 8 18.86 -52.22 52.16
C GLY A 8 18.67 -51.42 50.88
N TYR A 9 17.52 -50.79 50.70
CA TYR A 9 17.24 -49.88 49.57
C TYR A 9 17.42 -48.43 50.02
N ASN A 10 18.37 -47.72 49.41
CA ASN A 10 18.61 -46.31 49.68
C ASN A 10 17.57 -45.43 48.97
N THR A 11 16.61 -44.87 49.71
CA THR A 11 15.62 -43.93 49.17
C THR A 11 16.23 -42.54 48.97
N LEU A 12 16.54 -42.19 47.72
CA LEU A 12 16.95 -40.84 47.33
C LEU A 12 15.76 -39.86 47.41
N SER A 13 15.80 -38.94 48.36
CA SER A 13 14.80 -37.89 48.56
C SER A 13 14.98 -36.74 47.55
N VAL A 14 14.24 -36.81 46.43
CA VAL A 14 14.23 -35.74 45.42
C VAL A 14 13.57 -34.48 46.00
N SER A 15 14.40 -33.48 46.33
CA SER A 15 13.91 -32.18 46.82
C SER A 15 13.15 -31.42 45.73
N ARG A 16 11.82 -31.35 45.86
CA ARG A 16 10.94 -30.55 45.00
C ARG A 16 10.87 -29.12 45.51
N ASN A 17 11.83 -28.29 45.12
CA ASN A 17 11.73 -26.84 45.33
C ASN A 17 10.43 -26.30 44.68
N PRO A 18 9.57 -25.56 45.42
CA PRO A 18 8.33 -25.02 44.87
C PRO A 18 8.65 -23.90 43.87
N MET A 19 8.61 -24.23 42.57
CA MET A 19 8.88 -23.31 41.49
C MET A 19 7.96 -22.08 41.59
N SER A 20 8.55 -20.88 41.71
CA SER A 20 7.77 -19.70 42.09
C SER A 20 6.78 -19.31 40.98
N LYS A 21 5.51 -19.10 41.36
CA LYS A 21 4.43 -18.76 40.43
C LYS A 21 4.71 -17.48 39.63
N THR A 22 5.58 -16.61 40.16
CA THR A 22 6.02 -15.36 39.53
C THR A 22 6.77 -15.59 38.22
N PHE A 23 7.62 -16.63 38.13
CA PHE A 23 8.37 -16.93 36.90
C PHE A 23 7.46 -17.34 35.74
N LEU A 24 6.43 -18.14 36.03
CA LEU A 24 5.42 -18.55 35.03
C LEU A 24 4.68 -17.33 34.46
N LEU A 25 4.32 -16.38 35.33
CA LEU A 25 3.56 -15.19 34.96
C LEU A 25 4.41 -14.21 34.13
N ILE A 26 5.71 -14.07 34.44
CA ILE A 26 6.67 -13.31 33.60
C ILE A 26 6.81 -13.95 32.22
N ALA A 27 6.93 -15.29 32.13
CA ALA A 27 7.05 -16.00 30.85
C ALA A 27 5.79 -15.84 29.96
N ILE A 28 4.60 -15.86 30.55
CA ILE A 28 3.34 -15.61 29.81
C ILE A 28 3.29 -14.18 29.25
N ILE A 29 3.77 -13.18 30.00
CA ILE A 29 3.83 -11.78 29.55
C ILE A 29 4.85 -11.61 28.41
N THR A 30 6.02 -12.25 28.47
CA THR A 30 7.02 -12.13 27.40
C THR A 30 6.61 -12.85 26.12
N LEU A 31 5.89 -13.99 26.19
CA LEU A 31 5.38 -14.67 24.99
C LEU A 31 4.30 -13.84 24.25
N THR A 32 3.39 -13.16 24.97
CA THR A 32 2.33 -12.38 24.30
C THR A 32 2.86 -11.15 23.57
N ALA A 33 3.96 -10.55 24.05
CA ALA A 33 4.62 -9.41 23.39
C ALA A 33 5.26 -9.76 22.03
N ALA A 34 5.50 -11.03 21.73
CA ALA A 34 6.11 -11.48 20.47
C ALA A 34 5.12 -11.50 19.28
N CYS A 35 3.80 -11.40 19.52
CA CYS A 35 2.78 -11.48 18.48
C CYS A 35 2.68 -10.17 17.65
N LYS A 36 3.71 -9.91 16.83
CA LYS A 36 3.65 -8.89 15.78
C LYS A 36 2.66 -9.34 14.71
N SER A 37 1.42 -8.87 14.80
CA SER A 37 0.41 -9.03 13.74
C SER A 37 0.97 -8.49 12.42
N THR A 38 1.31 -9.40 11.50
CA THR A 38 1.67 -9.08 10.13
C THR A 38 0.47 -8.39 9.49
N GLN A 39 0.58 -7.10 9.17
CA GLN A 39 -0.52 -6.37 8.53
C GLN A 39 -0.67 -6.89 7.10
N ILE A 40 -1.73 -7.66 6.86
CA ILE A 40 -2.03 -8.26 5.56
C ILE A 40 -2.20 -7.14 4.53
N LEU A 41 -1.17 -6.96 3.70
CA LEU A 41 -1.11 -5.93 2.66
C LEU A 41 -1.91 -6.31 1.41
N GLU A 42 -2.04 -7.62 1.12
CA GLU A 42 -2.75 -8.16 -0.03
C GLU A 42 -4.17 -7.59 -0.21
N GLY A 43 -4.54 -7.25 -1.44
CA GLY A 43 -5.85 -6.73 -1.81
C GLY A 43 -5.83 -5.29 -2.32
N THR A 44 -7.01 -4.80 -2.70
CA THR A 44 -7.20 -3.51 -3.39
C THR A 44 -7.35 -2.35 -2.41
N TYR A 45 -6.70 -1.22 -2.71
CA TYR A 45 -6.79 0.05 -2.00
C TYR A 45 -7.20 1.16 -2.97
N HIS A 46 -8.16 1.99 -2.59
CA HIS A 46 -8.70 3.09 -3.39
C HIS A 46 -8.49 4.45 -2.70
N ASN A 47 -8.36 5.53 -3.46
CA ASN A 47 -8.26 6.89 -2.93
C ASN A 47 -9.47 7.29 -2.08
N ASN A 48 -9.24 7.82 -0.88
CA ASN A 48 -10.31 8.22 0.04
C ASN A 48 -11.06 9.51 -0.37
N CYS A 49 -10.54 10.23 -1.36
CA CYS A 49 -11.23 11.28 -2.10
C CYS A 49 -10.60 11.49 -3.48
N PRO A 50 -11.38 11.91 -4.50
CA PRO A 50 -10.83 12.38 -5.77
C PRO A 50 -10.06 13.68 -5.51
N ILE A 51 -8.82 13.72 -6.01
CA ILE A 51 -8.01 14.94 -6.10
C ILE A 51 -8.58 15.76 -7.29
N ILE A 52 -8.06 16.96 -7.54
CA ILE A 52 -8.39 17.76 -8.73
C ILE A 52 -7.92 17.03 -10.02
N GLY A 53 -8.73 16.09 -10.51
CA GLY A 53 -8.87 15.80 -11.93
C GLY A 53 -8.12 14.64 -12.60
N PHE A 54 -7.59 13.55 -12.03
CA PHE A 54 -7.32 13.01 -10.68
C PHE A 54 -8.51 12.45 -9.86
N PHE A 55 -9.48 11.82 -10.53
CA PHE A 55 -10.64 11.14 -9.92
C PHE A 55 -10.32 9.86 -9.15
N GLY A 56 -9.50 8.97 -9.74
CA GLY A 56 -9.27 7.62 -9.25
C GLY A 56 -7.79 7.31 -9.06
N THR A 57 -7.44 6.65 -7.97
CA THR A 57 -6.15 6.00 -7.78
C THR A 57 -6.37 4.70 -7.03
N THR A 58 -6.01 3.59 -7.68
CA THR A 58 -6.16 2.23 -7.16
C THR A 58 -4.80 1.55 -7.16
N ILE A 59 -4.50 0.82 -6.09
CA ILE A 59 -3.38 -0.13 -6.06
C ILE A 59 -3.86 -1.45 -5.46
N LYS A 60 -3.47 -2.57 -6.05
CA LYS A 60 -3.86 -3.92 -5.65
C LYS A 60 -2.60 -4.75 -5.45
N PHE A 61 -2.29 -5.06 -4.21
CA PHE A 61 -1.16 -5.90 -3.82
C PHE A 61 -1.54 -7.37 -3.92
N LYS A 62 -0.67 -8.20 -4.50
CA LYS A 62 -0.86 -9.65 -4.66
C LYS A 62 0.05 -10.44 -3.71
N PRO A 63 -0.26 -11.71 -3.40
CA PRO A 63 0.56 -12.54 -2.51
C PRO A 63 1.98 -12.85 -3.05
N ASP A 64 2.20 -12.69 -4.36
CA ASP A 64 3.46 -12.94 -5.06
C ASP A 64 4.46 -11.77 -4.99
N SER A 65 4.19 -10.76 -4.16
CA SER A 65 4.96 -9.50 -4.06
C SER A 65 4.90 -8.60 -5.32
N THR A 66 3.94 -8.83 -6.21
CA THR A 66 3.61 -7.92 -7.31
C THR A 66 2.41 -7.02 -6.98
N PHE A 67 2.26 -5.92 -7.71
CA PHE A 67 1.10 -5.05 -7.64
C PHE A 67 0.54 -4.67 -9.02
N GLU A 68 -0.75 -4.35 -9.06
CA GLU A 68 -1.40 -3.63 -10.15
C GLU A 68 -1.71 -2.21 -9.67
N TYR A 69 -1.30 -1.19 -10.42
CA TYR A 69 -1.62 0.22 -10.20
C TYR A 69 -2.50 0.74 -11.32
N SER A 70 -3.51 1.54 -10.99
CA SER A 70 -4.30 2.27 -11.98
C SER A 70 -4.73 3.65 -11.49
N TYR A 71 -4.80 4.57 -12.44
CA TYR A 71 -4.97 5.99 -12.22
C TYR A 71 -5.87 6.57 -13.30
N ALA A 72 -6.81 7.44 -12.91
CA ALA A 72 -7.79 8.01 -13.84
C ALA A 72 -8.10 9.47 -13.50
N GLY A 73 -8.02 10.33 -14.50
CA GLY A 73 -8.38 11.74 -14.50
C GLY A 73 -9.15 12.16 -15.74
N ASP A 74 -9.37 13.46 -15.91
CA ASP A 74 -10.09 14.07 -17.04
C ASP A 74 -9.35 13.89 -18.38
N LEU A 75 -8.03 14.10 -18.37
CA LEU A 75 -7.17 14.13 -19.56
C LEU A 75 -6.07 13.06 -19.54
N MET A 76 -6.00 12.27 -18.48
CA MET A 76 -4.86 11.39 -18.19
C MET A 76 -5.34 10.11 -17.52
N SER A 77 -4.84 8.97 -17.98
CA SER A 77 -5.00 7.70 -17.30
C SER A 77 -3.72 6.90 -17.40
N ASP A 78 -3.36 6.21 -16.33
CA ASP A 78 -2.16 5.37 -16.25
C ASP A 78 -2.53 4.00 -15.68
N ARG A 79 -1.87 2.97 -16.19
CA ARG A 79 -1.95 1.59 -15.71
C ARG A 79 -0.54 1.05 -15.74
N ALA A 80 -0.13 0.42 -14.65
CA ALA A 80 1.20 -0.15 -14.55
C ALA A 80 1.20 -1.35 -13.61
N ILE A 81 2.17 -2.23 -13.82
CA ILE A 81 2.48 -3.34 -12.92
C ILE A 81 3.86 -3.13 -12.31
N GLY A 82 4.16 -3.85 -11.23
CA GLY A 82 5.46 -3.76 -10.57
C GLY A 82 5.61 -4.75 -9.44
N THR A 83 6.77 -4.71 -8.79
CA THR A 83 7.10 -5.44 -7.56
C THR A 83 7.15 -4.49 -6.37
N TYR A 84 6.93 -4.99 -5.16
CA TYR A 84 7.00 -4.18 -3.95
C TYR A 84 7.85 -4.80 -2.85
N SER A 85 8.51 -3.95 -2.07
CA SER A 85 9.24 -4.30 -0.85
C SER A 85 8.46 -3.77 0.37
N VAL A 86 8.57 -4.44 1.53
CA VAL A 86 7.95 -3.99 2.79
C VAL A 86 8.98 -3.95 3.91
N ASN A 87 9.38 -2.74 4.30
CA ASN A 87 10.28 -2.50 5.42
C ASN A 87 9.51 -1.93 6.63
N GLY A 88 9.08 -2.83 7.52
CA GLY A 88 8.44 -2.51 8.81
C GLY A 88 7.03 -1.90 8.70
N ARG A 89 6.94 -0.64 8.29
CA ARG A 89 5.69 0.09 7.97
C ARG A 89 5.79 0.95 6.71
N THR A 90 6.87 0.81 5.95
CA THR A 90 7.05 1.45 4.64
C THR A 90 6.90 0.39 3.56
N ILE A 91 6.17 0.73 2.50
CA ILE A 91 6.17 0.00 1.23
C ILE A 91 6.98 0.84 0.25
N GLU A 92 7.78 0.17 -0.55
CA GLU A 92 8.52 0.71 -1.69
C GLU A 92 8.01 -0.01 -2.95
N LEU A 93 7.76 0.75 -4.02
CA LEU A 93 7.22 0.24 -5.28
C LEU A 93 8.25 0.39 -6.39
N SER A 94 8.54 -0.72 -7.08
CA SER A 94 9.34 -0.76 -8.29
C SER A 94 8.41 -1.07 -9.46
N PHE A 95 8.11 -0.05 -10.27
CA PHE A 95 7.31 -0.22 -11.49
C PHE A 95 8.13 -0.95 -12.55
N ILE A 96 7.47 -1.79 -13.34
CA ILE A 96 8.06 -2.39 -14.54
C ILE A 96 7.82 -1.40 -15.69
N GLU A 97 8.89 -0.97 -16.34
CA GLU A 97 8.83 -0.22 -17.59
C GLU A 97 8.36 -1.17 -18.70
N GLU A 98 7.18 -0.91 -19.27
CA GLU A 98 6.72 -1.60 -20.47
C GLU A 98 7.45 -0.99 -21.69
N PRO A 99 7.99 -1.81 -22.61
CA PRO A 99 8.72 -1.29 -23.77
C PRO A 99 7.77 -0.51 -24.67
N GLN A 100 8.03 0.78 -24.83
CA GLN A 100 7.21 1.68 -25.65
C GLN A 100 7.48 1.40 -27.14
N GLU A 101 6.56 0.71 -27.82
CA GLU A 101 6.58 0.60 -29.30
C GLU A 101 6.38 2.01 -29.90
N GLU A 102 7.30 2.50 -30.75
CA GLU A 102 7.32 3.88 -31.26
C GLU A 102 6.08 4.26 -32.12
N MET A 103 4.95 4.58 -31.48
CA MET A 103 3.75 5.10 -32.12
C MET A 103 3.82 6.61 -32.30
N ILE A 104 4.56 7.02 -33.33
CA ILE A 104 4.53 8.40 -33.85
C ILE A 104 3.14 8.64 -34.47
N GLY A 105 2.31 9.40 -33.77
CA GLY A 105 1.06 9.93 -34.31
C GLY A 105 1.35 11.05 -35.31
N SER A 106 0.46 11.23 -36.28
CA SER A 106 0.48 12.42 -37.14
C SER A 106 -0.93 12.85 -37.52
N TYR A 107 -1.10 14.16 -37.71
CA TYR A 107 -2.28 14.72 -38.35
C TYR A 107 -1.88 15.76 -39.38
N THR A 108 -2.62 15.83 -40.47
CA THR A 108 -2.48 16.88 -41.48
C THR A 108 -3.44 18.03 -41.19
N LEU A 109 -2.93 19.25 -41.27
CA LEU A 109 -3.75 20.46 -41.33
C LEU A 109 -3.71 21.00 -42.76
N THR A 110 -4.77 21.68 -43.16
CA THR A 110 -4.77 22.51 -44.37
C THR A 110 -5.20 23.91 -43.98
N ASP A 111 -4.37 24.90 -44.30
CA ASP A 111 -4.67 26.30 -43.97
C ASP A 111 -5.71 26.92 -44.94
N SER A 112 -6.11 28.16 -44.68
CA SER A 112 -7.06 28.90 -45.53
C SER A 112 -6.51 29.31 -46.91
N LEU A 113 -5.24 29.02 -47.20
CA LEU A 113 -4.58 29.24 -48.50
C LEU A 113 -4.37 27.93 -49.26
N GLY A 114 -4.66 26.77 -48.64
CA GLY A 114 -4.48 25.44 -49.22
C GLY A 114 -3.11 24.80 -48.93
N ASN A 115 -2.28 25.41 -48.08
CA ASN A 115 -1.01 24.80 -47.67
C ASN A 115 -1.29 23.63 -46.72
N VAL A 116 -0.67 22.47 -46.97
CA VAL A 116 -0.77 21.29 -46.10
C VAL A 116 0.46 21.22 -45.20
N ASP A 117 0.23 21.18 -43.89
CA ASP A 117 1.27 20.90 -42.88
C ASP A 117 0.98 19.56 -42.20
N THR A 118 2.02 18.86 -41.74
CA THR A 118 1.91 17.55 -41.09
C THR A 118 2.56 17.60 -39.71
N VAL A 119 1.75 17.68 -38.67
CA VAL A 119 2.22 17.69 -37.29
C VAL A 119 2.40 16.26 -36.82
N TYR A 120 3.65 15.87 -36.57
CA TYR A 120 4.00 14.62 -35.89
C TYR A 120 4.00 14.85 -34.38
N TYR A 121 3.50 13.87 -33.62
CA TYR A 121 3.45 13.92 -32.17
C TYR A 121 3.67 12.53 -31.58
N ASP A 122 4.44 12.46 -30.50
CA ASP A 122 4.70 11.23 -29.78
C ASP A 122 3.48 10.84 -28.94
N MET A 123 2.89 9.67 -29.23
CA MET A 123 1.74 9.15 -28.47
C MET A 123 2.15 8.28 -27.27
N ASN A 124 3.43 7.97 -27.12
CA ASN A 124 3.94 7.09 -26.06
C ASN A 124 4.16 7.81 -24.73
N ILE A 125 4.19 9.15 -24.73
CA ILE A 125 4.45 9.94 -23.52
C ILE A 125 3.25 9.86 -22.56
N ASN A 126 3.25 8.82 -21.73
CA ASN A 126 2.36 8.67 -20.60
C ASN A 126 2.74 9.69 -19.50
N TYR A 127 2.37 10.96 -19.68
CA TYR A 127 2.70 12.04 -18.74
C TYR A 127 2.30 11.75 -17.27
N ALA A 128 1.33 10.85 -17.02
CA ALA A 128 0.91 10.44 -15.68
C ALA A 128 1.88 9.47 -14.99
N GLU A 129 2.78 8.82 -15.73
CA GLU A 129 3.89 8.02 -15.19
C GLU A 129 4.75 8.82 -14.20
N SER A 130 5.06 10.08 -14.54
CA SER A 130 5.77 11.03 -13.67
C SER A 130 5.10 11.26 -12.30
N SER A 131 3.79 10.98 -12.19
CA SER A 131 3.00 11.17 -10.98
C SER A 131 2.91 9.92 -10.10
N ARG A 132 3.43 8.77 -10.56
CA ARG A 132 3.40 7.49 -9.83
C ARG A 132 4.03 7.58 -8.43
N PRO A 133 3.48 6.90 -7.40
CA PRO A 133 3.98 6.95 -6.03
C PRO A 133 5.03 5.87 -5.74
N THR A 134 6.29 6.24 -5.51
CA THR A 134 7.36 5.27 -5.16
C THR A 134 7.21 4.67 -3.75
N TYR A 135 6.67 5.42 -2.78
CA TYR A 135 6.64 5.02 -1.37
C TYR A 135 5.29 5.22 -0.68
N PHE A 136 4.93 4.31 0.22
CA PHE A 136 3.72 4.39 1.06
C PHE A 136 3.98 4.02 2.53
N LYS A 137 3.31 4.72 3.45
CA LYS A 137 3.26 4.36 4.89
C LYS A 137 2.02 3.53 5.22
N ILE A 138 2.22 2.33 5.75
CA ILE A 138 1.15 1.45 6.26
C ILE A 138 0.66 1.97 7.62
N SER A 139 -0.66 2.05 7.78
CA SER A 139 -1.31 2.42 9.04
C SER A 139 -2.67 1.71 9.18
N GLY A 140 -2.60 0.40 9.44
CA GLY A 140 -3.78 -0.47 9.35
C GLY A 140 -4.28 -0.53 7.90
N ASN A 141 -5.59 -0.44 7.70
CA ASN A 141 -6.23 -0.51 6.37
C ASN A 141 -6.05 0.77 5.53
N LYS A 142 -4.93 1.49 5.67
CA LYS A 142 -4.64 2.78 5.02
C LYS A 142 -3.17 2.89 4.61
N LEU A 143 -2.95 3.47 3.43
CA LEU A 143 -1.64 3.79 2.87
C LEU A 143 -1.54 5.30 2.63
N TYR A 144 -0.52 5.95 3.19
CA TYR A 144 -0.25 7.37 2.99
C TYR A 144 0.98 7.53 2.08
N ARG A 145 0.87 8.28 0.97
CA ARG A 145 2.02 8.53 0.07
C ARG A 145 3.18 9.13 0.87
N MET A 146 4.40 8.71 0.57
CA MET A 146 5.64 9.28 1.06
C MET A 146 6.46 9.86 -0.11
N ASN A 147 7.35 10.81 0.18
CA ASN A 147 8.45 11.15 -0.71
C ASN A 147 9.71 10.33 -0.35
N GLU A 148 10.77 10.48 -1.14
CA GLU A 148 12.08 9.85 -0.94
C GLU A 148 12.70 10.17 0.44
N GLU A 149 12.47 11.38 0.96
CA GLU A 149 12.89 11.77 2.33
C GLU A 149 12.09 11.07 3.46
N GLY A 150 11.17 10.16 3.11
CA GLY A 150 10.29 9.46 4.05
C GLY A 150 9.18 10.32 4.69
N LYS A 151 8.99 11.57 4.22
CA LYS A 151 7.93 12.47 4.73
C LYS A 151 6.60 12.07 4.11
N THR A 152 5.56 11.97 4.96
CA THR A 152 4.20 11.59 4.53
C THR A 152 3.42 12.80 4.01
N PHE A 153 2.81 12.66 2.83
CA PHE A 153 1.84 13.62 2.31
C PHE A 153 0.55 13.52 3.15
N LYS A 154 0.31 14.51 4.01
CA LYS A 154 -0.76 14.48 5.02
C LYS A 154 -2.10 15.03 4.52
N ARG A 155 -2.12 15.87 3.48
CA ARG A 155 -3.33 16.54 2.96
C ARG A 155 -3.16 16.90 1.49
N GLU A 156 -4.22 16.69 0.71
CA GLU A 156 -4.32 17.12 -0.69
C GLU A 156 -5.56 17.98 -0.91
N GLN A 157 -5.62 18.71 -2.03
CA GLN A 157 -6.85 19.33 -2.51
C GLN A 157 -7.73 18.26 -3.15
N CYS A 158 -8.79 17.87 -2.44
CA CYS A 158 -9.83 16.98 -2.95
C CYS A 158 -11.12 17.74 -3.22
N TYR A 159 -11.92 17.25 -4.17
CA TYR A 159 -13.31 17.66 -4.28
C TYR A 159 -14.09 17.27 -3.01
N SER A 160 -14.91 18.20 -2.54
CA SER A 160 -15.96 17.95 -1.56
C SER A 160 -17.17 17.32 -2.23
N ARG A 161 -17.99 16.60 -1.46
CA ARG A 161 -19.35 16.22 -1.87
C ARG A 161 -20.34 17.37 -1.66
N THR A 162 -19.94 18.44 -0.98
CA THR A 162 -20.73 19.66 -0.79
C THR A 162 -20.59 20.56 -2.02
N LYS A 163 -21.72 20.88 -2.66
CA LYS A 163 -21.82 21.89 -3.73
C LYS A 163 -21.63 23.31 -3.19
N ARG A 164 -21.15 24.21 -4.05
CA ARG A 164 -20.93 25.65 -3.79
C ARG A 164 -22.22 26.45 -3.64
N PHE A 165 -23.31 25.95 -4.23
CA PHE A 165 -24.67 26.44 -4.05
C PHE A 165 -25.58 25.23 -3.80
N LEU A 166 -26.61 25.39 -2.95
CA LEU A 166 -27.41 24.28 -2.39
C LEU A 166 -27.96 23.29 -3.44
N PHE A 167 -28.19 23.73 -4.67
CA PHE A 167 -28.74 22.89 -5.74
C PHE A 167 -27.85 22.83 -7.00
N TRP A 168 -27.25 23.94 -7.42
CA TRP A 168 -26.67 24.10 -8.78
C TRP A 168 -25.19 24.57 -8.83
N GLY A 169 -24.43 24.49 -7.73
CA GLY A 169 -23.02 24.94 -7.71
C GLY A 169 -21.96 23.84 -7.82
N ASP A 170 -20.77 24.23 -8.25
CA ASP A 170 -19.56 23.37 -8.36
C ASP A 170 -19.22 22.68 -7.03
N SER A 171 -18.55 21.53 -7.08
CA SER A 171 -18.01 20.87 -5.88
C SER A 171 -16.87 21.69 -5.25
N TYR A 172 -16.98 22.06 -3.98
CA TYR A 172 -15.92 22.83 -3.30
C TYR A 172 -14.58 22.08 -3.26
N LEU A 173 -13.47 22.78 -3.55
CA LEU A 173 -12.12 22.27 -3.35
C LEU A 173 -11.72 22.40 -1.87
N THR A 174 -11.26 21.30 -1.24
CA THR A 174 -10.99 21.27 0.20
C THR A 174 -9.70 20.50 0.53
N ARG A 175 -8.86 21.05 1.44
CA ARG A 175 -7.61 20.41 1.90
C ARG A 175 -7.86 19.30 2.93
N ARG A 176 -8.23 18.12 2.42
CA ARG A 176 -8.61 16.93 3.20
C ARG A 176 -7.39 16.01 3.42
N LYS A 177 -7.44 15.15 4.44
CA LYS A 177 -6.41 14.10 4.61
C LYS A 177 -6.53 13.10 3.46
N TYR A 178 -5.45 12.89 2.72
CA TYR A 178 -5.37 11.94 1.62
C TYR A 178 -4.71 10.61 2.07
N TYR A 179 -5.26 9.49 1.60
CA TYR A 179 -4.72 8.15 1.76
C TYR A 179 -5.47 7.18 0.83
N LEU A 180 -4.83 6.08 0.46
CA LEU A 180 -5.54 4.94 -0.13
C LEU A 180 -6.12 4.10 1.02
N LYS A 181 -7.42 3.85 1.03
CA LYS A 181 -8.11 2.96 1.99
C LYS A 181 -8.22 1.57 1.37
N LYS A 182 -7.92 0.52 2.14
CA LYS A 182 -8.22 -0.86 1.72
C LYS A 182 -9.73 -0.98 1.46
N ALA A 183 -10.10 -1.60 0.35
CA ALA A 183 -11.43 -2.12 0.17
C ALA A 183 -11.76 -3.10 1.30
N GLU A 184 -13.00 -3.10 1.75
CA GLU A 184 -13.50 -4.25 2.49
C GLU A 184 -13.76 -5.34 1.44
N ALA A 185 -13.40 -6.59 1.75
CA ALA A 185 -13.75 -7.70 0.88
C ALA A 185 -15.28 -7.84 0.90
N ASP A 186 -15.91 -7.93 -0.27
CA ASP A 186 -17.33 -8.22 -0.39
C ASP A 186 -17.62 -9.56 0.31
N ARG A 187 -18.68 -9.59 1.13
CA ARG A 187 -19.02 -10.68 2.06
C ARG A 187 -20.36 -11.33 1.69
#